data_AF-A0A9C9XTP7-F1
#
_entry.id   AF-A0A9C9XTP7-F1
#
_cell.length_a   1.000
_cell.length_b   1.000
_cell.length_c   1.000
_cell.angle_alpha   90.00
_cell.angle_beta   90.00
_cell.angle_gamma   90.00
#
_symmetry.space_group_name_H-M   'P 1'
#
loop_
_entity.id
_entity.type
_entity.pdbx_description
1 polymer ?
#
loop_
_entity_poly.entity_id
_entity_poly.type
_entity_poly.pdbx_seq_one_letter_code
_entity_poly.pdbx_strand_id
1 'polypeptide(L)'
;RMADQQTTWVPTIHTIQAMADPTPPRLPGIDPDVAARTLDHQLELLALAGTLGVPVALGTDAGCPGVLHGEAMASEIRLFLTAGFSMATVIRLASINGARLLGLEHQWGIRAGRPARFLVARTTPAMLPESLHDLEVTCLDGRTCEPGSCL
;
A
#
# COMPACT_ATOMS: atom_id res chain seq x y z
N ARG A 1 0.24 -23.28 3.23
CA ARG A 1 -1.21 -23.07 3.48
C ARG A 1 -1.76 -21.84 2.75
N MET A 2 -1.28 -20.60 3.02
CA MET A 2 -1.82 -19.41 2.34
C MET A 2 -1.61 -19.44 0.81
N ALA A 3 -0.41 -19.80 0.34
CA ALA A 3 -0.14 -19.95 -1.09
C ALA A 3 -1.06 -21.02 -1.71
N ASP A 4 -1.15 -22.20 -1.10
CA ASP A 4 -1.98 -23.31 -1.60
C ASP A 4 -3.48 -22.94 -1.67
N GLN A 5 -3.95 -22.16 -0.70
CA GLN A 5 -5.35 -21.72 -0.60
C GLN A 5 -5.63 -20.40 -1.33
N GLN A 6 -4.61 -19.79 -1.94
CA GLN A 6 -4.69 -18.46 -2.54
C GLN A 6 -5.31 -17.42 -1.58
N THR A 7 -4.99 -17.53 -0.29
CA THR A 7 -5.45 -16.57 0.72
C THR A 7 -4.61 -15.30 0.61
N THR A 8 -5.26 -14.19 0.26
CA THR A 8 -4.59 -12.90 0.15
C THR A 8 -4.18 -12.38 1.52
N TRP A 9 -2.92 -11.96 1.63
CA TRP A 9 -2.40 -11.26 2.79
C TRP A 9 -2.40 -9.74 2.56
N VAL A 10 -2.91 -8.99 3.55
CA VAL A 10 -2.75 -7.54 3.65
C VAL A 10 -1.94 -7.28 4.93
N PRO A 11 -0.66 -6.88 4.82
CA PRO A 11 0.26 -6.93 5.96
C PRO A 11 0.24 -5.68 6.85
N THR A 12 -0.16 -4.51 6.35
CA THR A 12 -0.25 -3.25 7.10
C THR A 12 1.03 -2.94 7.89
N ILE A 13 2.18 -3.00 7.23
CA ILE A 13 3.50 -2.94 7.86
C ILE A 13 3.74 -1.56 8.48
N HIS A 14 3.22 -0.49 7.88
CA HIS A 14 3.40 0.87 8.36
C HIS A 14 2.82 1.08 9.77
N THR A 15 1.76 0.37 10.16
CA THR A 15 1.24 0.39 11.54
C THR A 15 2.27 -0.12 12.54
N ILE A 16 2.99 -1.18 12.18
CA ILE A 16 4.04 -1.76 13.03
C ILE A 16 5.24 -0.82 13.10
N GLN A 17 5.57 -0.16 11.98
CA GLN A 17 6.58 0.89 11.96
C GLN A 17 6.20 2.08 12.85
N ALA A 18 4.94 2.53 12.82
CA ALA A 18 4.46 3.61 13.68
C ALA A 18 4.53 3.23 15.17
N MET A 19 4.23 1.97 15.51
CA MET A 19 4.38 1.44 16.87
C MET A 19 5.84 1.33 17.34
N ALA A 20 6.78 1.16 16.40
CA ALA A 20 8.22 1.11 16.67
C ALA A 20 8.84 2.50 16.83
N ASP A 21 8.14 3.58 16.44
CA ASP A 21 8.64 4.94 16.61
C ASP A 21 8.69 5.30 18.10
N PRO A 22 9.87 5.65 18.65
CA PRO A 22 10.00 6.02 20.05
C PRO A 22 9.39 7.40 20.38
N THR A 23 8.98 8.17 19.38
CA THR A 23 8.49 9.55 19.51
C THR A 23 7.07 9.58 20.10
N PRO A 24 6.80 10.40 21.14
CA PRO A 24 5.47 10.50 21.76
C PRO A 24 4.43 11.26 20.90
N PRO A 25 3.13 11.01 21.10
CA PRO A 25 2.53 10.16 22.14
C PRO A 25 2.56 8.68 21.78
N ARG A 26 3.12 7.86 22.67
CA ARG A 26 3.17 6.40 22.51
C ARG A 26 1.82 5.78 22.78
N LEU A 27 1.52 4.69 22.06
CA LEU A 27 0.42 3.80 22.40
C LEU A 27 0.69 3.15 23.77
N PRO A 28 -0.23 3.29 24.76
CA PRO A 28 -0.07 2.66 26.05
C PRO A 28 0.07 1.14 25.92
N GLY A 29 1.05 0.55 26.62
CA GLY A 29 1.25 -0.90 26.64
C GLY A 29 2.00 -1.48 25.44
N ILE A 30 2.48 -0.64 24.51
CA ILE A 30 3.35 -1.06 23.42
C ILE A 30 4.81 -0.74 23.76
N ASP A 31 5.67 -1.76 23.65
CA ASP A 31 7.12 -1.64 23.77
C ASP A 31 7.72 -1.41 22.36
N PRO A 32 8.34 -0.23 22.09
CA PRO A 32 8.92 0.07 20.78
C PRO A 32 9.99 -0.93 20.33
N ASP A 33 10.76 -1.52 21.25
CA ASP A 33 11.80 -2.49 20.88
C ASP A 33 11.18 -3.82 20.43
N VAL A 34 10.06 -4.21 21.03
CA VAL A 34 9.27 -5.36 20.56
C VAL A 34 8.67 -5.07 19.19
N ALA A 35 8.13 -3.86 18.98
CA ALA A 35 7.56 -3.45 17.70
C ALA A 35 8.63 -3.40 16.60
N ALA A 36 9.83 -2.90 16.90
CA ALA A 36 10.95 -2.87 15.95
C ALA A 36 11.38 -4.28 15.51
N ARG A 37 11.56 -5.22 16.46
CA ARG A 37 11.84 -6.62 16.11
C ARG A 37 10.71 -7.26 15.29
N THR A 38 9.47 -6.89 15.60
CA THR A 38 8.30 -7.35 14.84
C THR A 38 8.29 -6.79 13.43
N LEU A 39 8.65 -5.51 13.24
CA LEU A 39 8.77 -4.87 11.94
C LEU A 39 9.78 -5.60 11.06
N ASP A 40 10.99 -5.85 11.58
CA ASP A 40 12.04 -6.57 10.86
C ASP A 40 11.55 -7.96 10.42
N HIS A 41 10.94 -8.71 11.34
CA HIS A 41 10.41 -10.03 11.03
C HIS A 41 9.26 -9.98 10.00
N GLN A 42 8.39 -8.98 10.06
CA GLN A 42 7.28 -8.84 9.11
C GLN A 42 7.78 -8.49 7.70
N LEU A 43 8.87 -7.72 7.58
CA LEU A 43 9.52 -7.48 6.28
C LEU A 43 10.13 -8.76 5.71
N GLU A 44 10.77 -9.60 6.53
CA GLU A 44 11.27 -10.91 6.12
C GLU A 44 10.13 -11.84 5.66
N LEU A 45 9.03 -11.87 6.41
CA LEU A 45 7.84 -12.65 6.04
C LEU A 45 7.20 -12.14 4.75
N LEU A 46 7.17 -10.82 4.53
CA LEU A 46 6.67 -10.21 3.31
C LEU A 46 7.51 -10.63 2.09
N ALA A 47 8.84 -10.60 2.22
CA ALA A 47 9.74 -11.10 1.19
C ALA A 47 9.50 -12.59 0.92
N LEU A 48 9.42 -13.41 1.97
CA LEU A 48 9.15 -14.84 1.86
C LEU A 48 7.79 -15.12 1.18
N ALA A 49 6.74 -14.41 1.55
CA ALA A 49 5.42 -14.52 0.93
C ALA A 49 5.47 -14.25 -0.58
N GLY A 50 6.24 -13.25 -1.00
CA GLY A 50 6.52 -12.98 -2.41
C GLY A 50 7.18 -14.16 -3.11
N THR A 51 8.21 -14.75 -2.51
CA THR A 51 8.91 -15.92 -3.11
C THR A 51 8.05 -17.18 -3.17
N LEU A 52 7.16 -17.38 -2.20
CA LEU A 52 6.27 -18.53 -2.12
C LEU A 52 5.01 -18.40 -2.98
N GLY A 53 4.81 -17.26 -3.66
CA GLY A 53 3.63 -17.02 -4.48
C GLY A 53 2.35 -16.82 -3.67
N VAL A 54 2.45 -16.38 -2.41
CA VAL A 54 1.29 -15.96 -1.62
C VAL A 54 0.69 -14.72 -2.28
N PRO A 55 -0.64 -14.67 -2.51
CA PRO A 55 -1.26 -13.45 -2.99
C PRO A 55 -1.12 -12.35 -1.92
N VAL A 56 -0.63 -11.19 -2.32
CA VAL A 56 -0.49 -10.02 -1.44
C VAL A 56 -1.28 -8.86 -2.04
N ALA A 57 -1.94 -8.09 -1.19
CA ALA A 57 -2.48 -6.78 -1.54
C ALA A 57 -1.93 -5.74 -0.56
N LEU A 58 -1.69 -4.52 -1.06
CA LEU A 58 -1.17 -3.44 -0.23
C LEU A 58 -2.35 -2.77 0.51
N GLY A 59 -2.20 -2.60 1.82
CA GLY A 59 -3.14 -1.87 2.66
C GLY A 59 -2.38 -1.25 3.83
N THR A 60 -2.80 -0.06 4.27
CA THR A 60 -2.01 0.77 5.18
C THR A 60 -2.50 0.76 6.62
N ASP A 61 -3.76 0.40 6.86
CA ASP A 61 -4.46 0.60 8.14
C ASP A 61 -4.57 2.08 8.56
N ALA A 62 -4.71 2.98 7.57
CA ALA A 62 -4.91 4.40 7.83
C ALA A 62 -6.10 4.65 8.78
N GLY A 63 -5.87 5.49 9.79
CA GLY A 63 -6.79 5.68 10.91
C GLY A 63 -6.27 5.12 12.23
N CYS A 64 -5.30 4.20 12.20
CA CYS A 64 -4.55 3.82 13.39
C CYS A 64 -3.63 4.96 13.88
N PRO A 65 -3.33 5.02 15.19
CA PRO A 65 -2.38 6.02 15.71
C PRO A 65 -1.03 5.95 15.02
N GLY A 66 -0.57 7.08 14.49
CA GLY A 66 0.67 7.19 13.70
C GLY A 66 0.53 6.82 12.22
N VAL A 67 -0.65 6.43 11.75
CA VAL A 67 -0.92 6.05 10.35
C VAL A 67 -1.90 7.05 9.72
N LEU A 68 -1.35 8.11 9.12
CA LEU A 68 -2.13 9.23 8.60
C LEU A 68 -2.84 8.92 7.27
N HIS A 69 -4.11 9.33 7.17
CA HIS A 69 -4.85 9.29 5.92
C HIS A 69 -4.15 10.13 4.83
N GLY A 70 -4.18 9.65 3.58
CA GLY A 70 -3.53 10.33 2.45
C GLY A 70 -2.02 10.12 2.37
N GLU A 71 -1.31 10.03 3.49
CA GLU A 71 0.16 9.91 3.53
C GLU A 71 0.65 8.46 3.66
N ALA A 72 -0.07 7.63 4.42
CA ALA A 72 0.35 6.27 4.77
C ALA A 72 0.62 5.36 3.57
N MET A 73 -0.02 5.62 2.43
CA MET A 73 0.22 4.87 1.19
C MET A 73 1.66 4.97 0.71
N ALA A 74 2.28 6.15 0.82
CA ALA A 74 3.68 6.32 0.42
C ALA A 74 4.61 5.52 1.34
N SER A 75 4.35 5.53 2.64
CA SER A 75 5.12 4.77 3.64
C SER A 75 5.03 3.26 3.40
N GLU A 76 3.82 2.73 3.17
CA GLU A 76 3.62 1.31 2.89
C GLU A 76 4.33 0.89 1.60
N ILE A 77 4.28 1.70 0.53
CA ILE A 77 5.02 1.41 -0.71
C ILE A 77 6.53 1.31 -0.42
N ARG A 78 7.11 2.23 0.36
CA ARG A 78 8.54 2.17 0.72
C ARG A 78 8.88 0.87 1.44
N LEU A 79 8.03 0.43 2.37
CA LEU A 79 8.24 -0.80 3.13
C LEU A 79 8.24 -2.05 2.24
N PHE A 80 7.35 -2.09 1.23
CA PHE A 80 7.37 -3.18 0.24
C PHE A 80 8.63 -3.15 -0.63
N LEU A 81 9.13 -1.97 -1.00
CA LEU A 81 10.42 -1.86 -1.71
C LEU A 81 11.58 -2.34 -0.83
N THR A 82 11.58 -2.00 0.46
CA THR A 82 12.55 -2.48 1.45
C THR A 82 12.50 -4.01 1.58
N ALA A 83 11.31 -4.61 1.51
CA ALA A 83 11.13 -6.07 1.47
C ALA A 83 11.56 -6.73 0.13
N GLY A 84 12.12 -5.96 -0.81
CA GLY A 84 12.71 -6.46 -2.05
C GLY A 84 11.77 -6.52 -3.25
N PHE A 85 10.55 -5.97 -3.15
CA PHE A 85 9.65 -5.91 -4.29
C PHE A 85 10.07 -4.82 -5.27
N SER A 86 9.89 -5.07 -6.57
CA SER A 86 10.07 -4.01 -7.58
C SER A 86 8.90 -3.03 -7.56
N MET A 87 9.15 -1.76 -7.89
CA MET A 87 8.10 -0.73 -7.97
C MET A 87 6.90 -1.15 -8.83
N ALA A 88 7.15 -1.75 -10.00
CA ALA A 88 6.08 -2.26 -10.86
C ALA A 88 5.24 -3.34 -10.17
N THR A 89 5.87 -4.20 -9.35
CA THR A 89 5.15 -5.18 -8.54
C THR A 89 4.32 -4.49 -7.48
N VAL A 90 4.90 -3.56 -6.71
CA VAL A 90 4.17 -2.84 -5.66
C VAL A 90 2.95 -2.09 -6.21
N ILE A 91 3.07 -1.43 -7.37
CA ILE A 91 1.93 -0.80 -8.05
C ILE A 91 0.83 -1.82 -8.36
N ARG A 92 1.17 -3.04 -8.79
CA ARG A 92 0.18 -4.11 -9.00
C ARG A 92 -0.47 -4.55 -7.68
N LEU A 93 0.31 -4.68 -6.61
CA LEU A 93 -0.18 -5.05 -5.27
C LEU A 93 -1.16 -3.99 -4.74
N ALA A 94 -0.91 -2.71 -5.02
CA ALA A 94 -1.74 -1.57 -4.64
C ALA A 94 -2.91 -1.28 -5.60
N SER A 95 -3.05 -2.03 -6.71
CA SER A 95 -4.11 -1.80 -7.71
C SER A 95 -4.90 -3.07 -7.98
N ILE A 96 -4.50 -3.85 -9.00
CA ILE A 96 -5.27 -5.01 -9.47
C ILE A 96 -5.37 -6.11 -8.41
N ASN A 97 -4.38 -6.27 -7.53
CA ASN A 97 -4.47 -7.24 -6.44
C ASN A 97 -5.48 -6.80 -5.36
N GLY A 98 -5.55 -5.51 -5.03
CA GLY A 98 -6.61 -4.96 -4.18
C GLY A 98 -7.99 -5.16 -4.81
N ALA A 99 -8.12 -4.91 -6.11
CA ALA A 99 -9.36 -5.17 -6.84
C ALA A 99 -9.77 -6.66 -6.78
N ARG A 100 -8.82 -7.59 -6.96
CA ARG A 100 -9.06 -9.04 -6.83
C ARG A 100 -9.48 -9.44 -5.42
N LEU A 101 -8.84 -8.88 -4.40
CA LEU A 101 -9.20 -9.11 -3.01
C LEU A 101 -10.67 -8.74 -2.74
N LEU A 102 -11.15 -7.66 -3.36
CA LEU A 102 -12.52 -7.18 -3.23
C LEU A 102 -13.52 -7.83 -4.21
N GLY A 103 -13.07 -8.72 -5.11
CA GLY A 103 -13.91 -9.31 -6.16
C GLY A 103 -14.35 -8.32 -7.24
N LEU A 104 -13.57 -7.26 -7.48
CA LEU A 104 -13.87 -6.17 -8.41
C LEU A 104 -12.92 -6.10 -9.61
N GLU A 105 -12.07 -7.10 -9.81
CA GLU A 105 -11.04 -7.14 -10.87
C GLU A 105 -11.59 -7.05 -12.30
N HIS A 106 -12.89 -7.29 -12.49
CA HIS A 106 -13.59 -7.11 -13.75
C HIS A 106 -13.91 -5.65 -14.07
N GLN A 107 -14.01 -4.80 -13.04
CA GLN A 107 -14.38 -3.39 -13.14
C GLN A 107 -13.18 -2.43 -13.01
N TRP A 108 -12.08 -2.88 -12.40
CA TRP A 108 -10.91 -2.04 -12.12
C TRP A 108 -9.69 -2.41 -12.95
N GLY A 109 -8.77 -1.46 -13.14
CA GLY A 109 -7.58 -1.61 -13.96
C GLY A 109 -7.76 -1.02 -15.36
N ILE A 110 -6.67 -0.53 -15.94
CA ILE A 110 -6.67 0.21 -17.20
C ILE A 110 -6.80 -0.78 -18.38
N ARG A 111 -8.01 -0.89 -18.93
CA ARG A 111 -8.32 -1.75 -20.08
C ARG A 111 -9.50 -1.18 -20.87
N ALA A 112 -9.46 -1.33 -22.20
CA ALA A 112 -10.59 -0.95 -23.07
C ALA A 112 -11.90 -1.62 -22.62
N GLY A 113 -12.99 -0.83 -22.61
CA GLY A 113 -14.31 -1.28 -22.16
C GLY A 113 -14.56 -1.22 -20.65
N ARG A 114 -13.58 -0.82 -19.83
CA ARG A 114 -13.77 -0.57 -18.38
C ARG A 114 -14.00 0.92 -18.09
N PRO A 115 -14.66 1.27 -16.97
CA PRO A 115 -14.74 2.65 -16.52
C PRO A 115 -13.35 3.29 -16.40
N ALA A 116 -13.22 4.55 -16.83
CA ALA A 116 -11.97 5.28 -16.75
C ALA A 116 -11.68 5.66 -15.29
N ARG A 117 -10.78 4.89 -14.65
CA ARG A 117 -10.32 5.09 -13.28
C ARG A 117 -8.80 5.01 -13.25
N PHE A 118 -8.14 6.15 -13.13
CA PHE A 118 -6.69 6.22 -13.13
C PHE A 118 -6.20 7.49 -12.44
N LEU A 119 -4.94 7.44 -12.02
CA LEU A 119 -4.21 8.57 -11.47
C LEU A 119 -3.09 8.92 -12.44
N VAL A 120 -2.79 10.21 -12.58
CA VAL A 120 -1.64 10.72 -13.33
C VAL A 120 -0.74 11.45 -12.36
N ALA A 121 0.54 11.06 -12.33
CA ALA A 121 1.57 11.71 -11.54
C ALA A 121 2.68 12.17 -12.47
N ARG A 122 3.15 13.40 -12.29
CA ARG A 122 4.26 13.98 -13.06
C ARG A 122 5.60 13.56 -12.50
N THR A 123 5.86 12.26 -12.52
CA THR A 123 7.01 11.68 -11.85
C THR A 123 7.46 10.40 -12.55
N THR A 124 8.66 9.93 -12.21
CA THR A 124 9.09 8.59 -12.63
C THR A 124 8.48 7.55 -11.69
N PRO A 125 8.27 6.29 -12.12
CA PRO A 125 7.70 5.27 -11.24
C PRO A 125 8.45 5.12 -9.91
N ALA A 126 9.77 5.24 -9.92
CA ALA A 126 10.59 5.14 -8.70
C ALA A 126 10.30 6.24 -7.67
N MET A 127 9.91 7.42 -8.15
CA MET A 127 9.59 8.60 -7.34
C MET A 127 8.08 8.75 -7.08
N LEU A 128 7.29 7.72 -7.39
CA LEU A 128 5.85 7.75 -7.20
C LEU A 128 5.45 7.96 -5.73
N PRO A 129 6.07 7.30 -4.72
CA PRO A 129 5.70 7.50 -3.31
C PRO A 129 5.80 8.96 -2.88
N GLU A 130 6.76 9.71 -3.41
CA GLU A 130 6.97 11.12 -3.13
C GLU A 130 5.90 12.00 -3.77
N SER A 131 5.26 11.57 -4.85
CA SER A 131 4.31 12.39 -5.61
C SER A 131 2.85 12.03 -5.37
N LEU A 132 2.54 11.04 -4.52
CA LEU A 132 1.16 10.61 -4.27
C LEU A 132 0.25 11.69 -3.69
N HIS A 133 0.82 12.70 -3.02
CA HIS A 133 0.07 13.82 -2.47
C HIS A 133 -0.21 14.94 -3.49
N ASP A 134 0.48 14.92 -4.64
CA ASP A 134 0.41 15.94 -5.69
C ASP A 134 0.21 15.29 -7.06
N LEU A 135 -0.96 14.67 -7.21
CA LEU A 135 -1.36 14.03 -8.46
C LEU A 135 -1.84 15.09 -9.45
N GLU A 136 -1.37 14.99 -10.69
CA GLU A 136 -1.76 15.89 -11.77
C GLU A 136 -3.22 15.68 -12.18
N VAL A 137 -3.67 14.42 -12.20
CA VAL A 137 -5.07 14.09 -12.51
C VAL A 137 -5.53 12.94 -11.63
N THR A 138 -6.71 13.10 -11.03
CA THR A 138 -7.49 11.98 -10.52
C THR A 138 -8.71 11.79 -11.40
N CYS A 139 -8.80 10.66 -12.11
CA CYS A 139 -9.94 10.31 -12.94
C CYS A 139 -10.74 9.19 -12.28
N LEU A 140 -12.02 9.41 -12.03
CA LEU A 140 -12.97 8.41 -11.51
C LEU A 140 -14.23 8.40 -12.38
N ASP A 141 -14.55 7.24 -12.96
CA ASP A 141 -15.70 7.04 -13.85
C ASP A 141 -15.77 8.07 -14.99
N GLY A 142 -14.61 8.42 -15.55
CA GLY A 142 -14.47 9.40 -16.63
C GLY A 142 -14.56 10.86 -16.19
N ARG A 143 -14.74 11.14 -14.89
CA ARG A 143 -14.70 12.49 -14.33
C ARG A 143 -13.30 12.79 -13.82
N THR A 144 -12.68 13.85 -14.30
CA THR A 144 -11.37 14.32 -13.84
C THR A 144 -11.55 15.35 -12.74
N CYS A 145 -10.74 15.23 -11.69
CA CYS A 145 -10.53 16.25 -10.68
C CYS A 145 -9.08 16.74 -10.77
N GLU A 146 -8.93 18.06 -10.71
CA GLU A 146 -7.63 18.73 -10.53
C GLU A 146 -7.22 18.63 -9.05
N PRO A 147 -5.91 18.67 -8.73
CA PRO A 147 -5.44 18.70 -7.35
C PRO A 147 -6.10 19.86 -6.57
N GLY A 148 -6.78 19.52 -5.47
CA GLY A 148 -7.51 20.47 -4.61
C GLY A 148 -8.97 20.76 -5.02
N SER A 149 -9.47 20.23 -6.14
CA SER A 149 -10.86 20.45 -6.59
C SER A 149 -11.82 19.28 -6.28
N CYS A 150 -11.33 18.26 -5.57
CA CYS A 150 -12.06 17.02 -5.29
C CYS A 150 -12.28 16.84 -3.78
N LEU A 151 -12.95 17.80 -3.14
CA LEU A 151 -13.60 17.66 -1.82
C LEU A 151 -14.86 18.55 -1.81
#